data_AF-E1ZS36-F1
#
_entry.id   AF-E1ZS36-F1
#
_cell.length_a   1.000
_cell.length_b   1.000
_cell.length_c   1.000
_cell.angle_alpha   90.00
_cell.angle_beta   90.00
_cell.angle_gamma   90.00
#
_symmetry.space_group_name_H-M   'P 1'
#
loop_
_entity.id
_entity.type
_entity.pdbx_description
1 polymer ?
#
loop_
_entity_poly.entity_id
_entity_poly.type
_entity_poly.pdbx_seq_one_letter_code
_entity_poly.pdbx_strand_id
1 'polypeptide(L)'
;YSTDAFRMFSFKIDCCPRLAESHDWTLCPFQHPGEKARRRDPRCYTYHGVPCPDFRKGTCKRGDACTYAHGVFECWLHPSRYRTQLCKEGAACRRSVCFFAHSVEQLRE
;
A
#
# COMPACT_ATOMS: atom_id res chain seq x y z
N TYR A 1 -4.48 1.81 -13.27
CA TYR A 1 -4.19 1.76 -11.82
C TYR A 1 -2.70 1.92 -11.49
N SER A 2 -1.99 2.85 -12.14
CA SER A 2 -0.51 2.95 -12.06
C SER A 2 0.03 4.33 -11.67
N THR A 3 -0.82 5.36 -11.57
CA THR A 3 -0.39 6.70 -11.16
C THR A 3 -0.01 6.73 -9.70
N ASP A 4 0.87 7.66 -9.32
CA ASP A 4 1.36 7.78 -7.94
C ASP A 4 0.22 8.16 -6.98
N ALA A 5 -0.68 9.05 -7.39
CA ALA A 5 -1.87 9.38 -6.62
C ALA A 5 -2.73 8.14 -6.35
N PHE A 6 -3.00 7.31 -7.36
CA PHE A 6 -3.76 6.09 -7.19
C PHE A 6 -3.05 5.10 -6.26
N ARG A 7 -1.74 4.89 -6.45
CA ARG A 7 -0.92 3.99 -5.62
C ARG A 7 -0.90 4.42 -4.16
N MET A 8 -0.84 5.72 -3.88
CA MET A 8 -0.80 6.23 -2.50
C MET A 8 -2.16 6.28 -1.82
N PHE A 9 -3.22 6.68 -2.53
CA PHE A 9 -4.49 7.09 -1.92
C PHE A 9 -5.72 6.23 -2.29
N SER A 10 -5.59 5.29 -3.22
CA SER A 10 -6.72 4.43 -3.65
C SER A 10 -6.41 2.93 -3.63
N PHE A 11 -5.17 2.55 -3.97
CA PHE A 11 -4.77 1.14 -4.05
C PHE A 11 -4.93 0.46 -2.69
N LYS A 12 -5.81 -0.55 -2.63
CA LYS A 12 -6.23 -1.31 -1.44
C LYS A 12 -6.84 -0.47 -0.32
N ILE A 13 -7.28 0.75 -0.64
CA ILE A 13 -8.03 1.65 0.24
C ILE A 13 -9.50 1.65 -0.18
N ASP A 14 -9.77 1.94 -1.46
CA ASP A 14 -11.14 1.99 -1.97
C ASP A 14 -11.73 0.58 -2.09
N CYS A 15 -13.01 0.43 -1.76
CA CYS A 15 -13.73 -0.85 -1.88
C CYS A 15 -13.83 -1.30 -3.34
N CYS A 16 -13.73 -2.61 -3.57
CA CYS A 16 -13.86 -3.15 -4.93
C CYS A 16 -15.27 -2.92 -5.49
N PRO A 17 -15.42 -2.27 -6.67
CA PRO A 17 -16.74 -2.02 -7.26
C PRO A 17 -17.40 -3.32 -7.77
N ARG A 18 -16.63 -4.39 -7.93
CA ARG A 18 -17.07 -5.71 -8.41
C ARG A 18 -17.16 -6.73 -7.27
N LEU A 19 -17.54 -6.28 -6.07
CA LEU A 19 -17.68 -7.13 -4.88
C LEU A 19 -18.62 -8.33 -5.09
N ALA A 20 -19.61 -8.19 -5.97
CA ALA A 20 -20.56 -9.25 -6.31
C ALA A 20 -20.08 -10.20 -7.43
N GLU A 21 -18.94 -9.91 -8.08
CA GLU A 21 -18.42 -10.71 -9.19
C GLU A 21 -17.19 -11.52 -8.76
N SER A 22 -17.15 -12.79 -9.13
CA SER A 22 -15.98 -13.65 -8.93
C SER A 22 -14.79 -13.17 -9.77
N HIS A 23 -13.70 -12.82 -9.10
CA HIS A 23 -12.42 -12.50 -9.75
C HIS A 23 -11.25 -12.76 -8.80
N ASP A 24 -10.03 -12.73 -9.33
CA ASP A 24 -8.84 -12.82 -8.50
C ASP A 24 -8.63 -11.52 -7.70
N TRP A 25 -9.07 -11.54 -6.44
CA TRP A 25 -8.98 -10.42 -5.52
C TRP A 25 -7.53 -10.07 -5.14
N THR A 26 -6.59 -11.02 -5.28
CA THR A 26 -5.16 -10.79 -4.97
C THR A 26 -4.52 -9.85 -5.99
N LEU A 27 -5.02 -9.85 -7.23
CA LEU A 27 -4.60 -8.96 -8.32
C LEU A 27 -5.44 -7.69 -8.39
N CYS A 28 -6.63 -7.68 -7.79
CA CYS A 28 -7.50 -6.52 -7.78
C CYS A 28 -6.85 -5.36 -7.02
N PRO A 29 -6.82 -4.12 -7.53
CA PRO A 29 -6.19 -3.00 -6.84
C PRO A 29 -7.04 -2.44 -5.70
N PHE A 30 -8.25 -2.96 -5.48
CA PHE A 30 -9.21 -2.47 -4.49
C PHE A 30 -9.30 -3.42 -3.29
N GLN A 31 -9.82 -2.89 -2.18
CA GLN A 31 -10.00 -3.62 -0.93
C GLN A 31 -11.14 -4.64 -1.03
N HIS A 32 -10.92 -5.82 -0.44
CA HIS A 32 -11.95 -6.83 -0.15
C HIS A 32 -12.09 -7.08 1.37
N PRO A 33 -13.25 -7.56 1.84
CA PRO A 33 -13.45 -7.94 3.24
C PRO A 33 -12.44 -9.00 3.69
N GLY A 34 -11.80 -8.80 4.85
CA GLY A 34 -10.85 -9.74 5.44
C GLY A 34 -9.47 -9.80 4.75
N GLU A 35 -9.26 -9.04 3.68
CA GLU A 35 -7.99 -9.04 2.96
C GLU A 35 -6.86 -8.39 3.79
N LYS A 36 -5.74 -9.10 3.97
CA LYS A 36 -4.55 -8.60 4.68
C LYS A 36 -3.85 -7.43 3.97
N ALA A 37 -4.09 -7.25 2.67
CA ALA A 37 -3.54 -6.15 1.89
C ALA A 37 -4.36 -4.85 2.02
N ARG A 38 -5.48 -4.85 2.74
CA ARG A 38 -6.23 -3.63 3.09
C ARG A 38 -5.28 -2.56 3.63
N ARG A 39 -5.51 -1.32 3.24
CA ARG A 39 -4.83 -0.14 3.76
C ARG A 39 -5.82 0.86 4.30
N ARG A 40 -5.42 1.56 5.34
CA ARG A 40 -6.07 2.76 5.82
C ARG A 40 -5.68 3.95 4.96
N ASP A 41 -6.67 4.77 4.63
CA ASP A 41 -6.46 6.00 3.87
C ASP A 41 -5.60 6.99 4.68
N PRO A 42 -4.39 7.37 4.21
CA PRO A 42 -3.56 8.36 4.89
C PRO A 42 -4.21 9.75 5.03
N ARG A 43 -5.27 10.02 4.25
CA ARG A 43 -6.06 11.27 4.34
C ARG A 43 -7.05 11.27 5.51
N CYS A 44 -7.43 10.08 6.00
CA CYS A 44 -8.39 9.90 7.09
C CYS A 44 -7.72 9.41 8.39
N TYR A 45 -6.59 8.70 8.27
CA TYR A 45 -5.88 8.08 9.39
C TYR A 45 -4.41 8.51 9.39
N THR A 46 -3.96 9.11 10.49
CA THR A 46 -2.56 9.48 10.67
C THR A 46 -1.76 8.29 11.17
N TYR A 47 -0.92 7.73 10.31
CA TYR A 47 0.06 6.70 10.67
C TYR A 47 1.37 6.93 9.94
N HIS A 48 2.46 6.35 10.44
CA HIS A 48 3.77 6.41 9.83
C HIS A 48 4.01 5.21 8.92
N GLY A 49 4.81 5.39 7.88
CA GLY A 49 5.32 4.30 7.03
C GLY A 49 6.31 3.36 7.74
N VAL A 50 6.18 3.16 9.06
CA VAL A 50 7.01 2.28 9.88
C VAL A 50 6.18 1.06 10.28
N PRO A 51 6.65 -0.18 10.07
CA PRO A 51 5.88 -1.38 10.41
C PRO A 51 5.50 -1.46 11.89
N CYS A 52 4.24 -1.78 12.16
CA CYS A 52 3.75 -2.02 13.51
C CYS A 52 4.31 -3.34 14.07
N PRO A 53 5.00 -3.31 15.23
CA PRO A 53 5.56 -4.53 15.82
C PRO A 53 4.48 -5.53 16.27
N ASP A 54 3.32 -5.05 16.70
CA ASP A 54 2.21 -5.91 17.16
C ASP A 54 1.47 -6.55 15.99
N PHE A 55 1.22 -5.77 14.93
CA PHE A 55 0.59 -6.29 13.72
C PHE A 55 1.44 -7.39 13.07
N ARG A 56 2.78 -7.23 13.09
CA ARG A 56 3.72 -8.24 12.60
C ARG A 56 3.61 -9.57 13.36
N LYS A 57 3.18 -9.55 14.63
CA LYS A 57 2.95 -10.73 15.47
C LYS A 57 1.56 -11.36 15.26
N GLY A 58 0.71 -10.74 14.44
CA GLY A 58 -0.58 -11.29 14.00
C GLY A 58 -1.76 -10.36 14.22
N THR A 59 -1.81 -9.62 15.33
CA THR A 59 -2.95 -8.73 15.62
C THR A 59 -2.50 -7.52 16.42
N CYS A 60 -2.87 -6.33 15.93
CA CYS A 60 -2.67 -5.07 16.64
C CYS A 60 -3.96 -4.65 17.33
N LYS A 61 -3.95 -4.54 18.67
CA LYS A 61 -5.12 -4.14 19.46
C LYS A 61 -5.52 -2.67 19.29
N ARG A 62 -4.62 -1.84 18.75
CA ARG A 62 -4.88 -0.42 18.46
C ARG A 62 -5.79 -0.21 17.25
N GLY A 63 -6.01 -1.25 16.43
CA GLY A 63 -6.88 -1.18 15.26
C GLY A 63 -6.51 -0.02 14.33
N ASP A 64 -7.53 0.68 13.81
CA ASP A 64 -7.31 1.77 12.88
C ASP A 64 -6.65 3.01 13.52
N ALA A 65 -6.70 3.16 14.86
CA ALA A 65 -6.01 4.21 15.61
C ALA A 65 -4.49 3.96 15.79
N CYS A 66 -3.95 2.84 15.28
CA CYS A 66 -2.52 2.57 15.34
C CYS A 66 -1.71 3.56 14.50
N THR A 67 -0.73 4.24 15.10
CA THR A 67 0.14 5.19 14.39
C THR A 67 1.24 4.53 13.54
N TYR A 68 1.28 3.20 13.45
CA TYR A 68 2.25 2.44 12.66
C TYR A 68 1.55 1.69 11.54
N ALA A 69 2.29 1.39 10.46
CA ALA A 69 1.78 0.67 9.30
C ALA A 69 1.45 -0.81 9.61
N HIS A 70 0.27 -1.23 9.18
CA HIS A 70 -0.27 -2.58 9.23
C HIS A 70 -0.05 -3.29 7.90
N GLY A 71 1.17 -3.82 7.73
CA GLY A 71 1.55 -4.60 6.55
C GLY A 71 2.42 -3.82 5.55
N VAL A 72 2.88 -4.55 4.53
CA VAL A 72 3.87 -4.04 3.56
C VAL A 72 3.31 -2.90 2.71
N PHE A 73 2.03 -2.95 2.37
CA PHE A 73 1.42 -1.94 1.51
C PHE A 73 1.22 -0.61 2.24
N GLU A 74 0.71 -0.60 3.48
CA GLU A 74 0.67 0.63 4.28
C GLU A 74 2.07 1.20 4.51
N CYS A 75 3.07 0.35 4.71
CA CYS A 75 4.44 0.78 4.94
C CYS A 75 5.04 1.47 3.70
N TRP A 76 4.95 0.82 2.54
CA TRP A 76 5.72 1.20 1.36
C TRP A 76 4.93 2.02 0.32
N LEU A 77 3.60 2.00 0.37
CA LEU A 77 2.76 2.92 -0.40
C LEU A 77 2.37 4.16 0.41
N HIS A 78 2.88 4.31 1.64
CA HIS A 78 2.72 5.54 2.42
C HIS A 78 3.27 6.75 1.65
N PRO A 79 2.59 7.93 1.67
CA PRO A 79 3.04 9.10 0.93
C PRO A 79 4.49 9.51 1.20
N SER A 80 4.97 9.33 2.44
CA SER A 80 6.35 9.65 2.87
C SER A 80 7.41 8.58 2.54
N ARG A 81 7.04 7.46 1.90
CA ARG A 81 7.96 6.35 1.59
C ARG A 81 7.88 5.87 0.16
N TYR A 82 6.72 6.02 -0.48
CA TYR A 82 6.52 5.55 -1.84
C TYR A 82 7.42 6.31 -2.81
N ARG A 83 8.23 5.56 -3.55
CA ARG A 83 9.23 6.08 -4.51
C ARG A 83 10.25 7.06 -3.91
N THR A 84 10.54 6.98 -2.60
CA THR A 84 11.64 7.77 -2.00
C THR A 84 13.00 7.07 -2.11
N GLN A 85 13.04 5.88 -2.72
CA GLN A 85 14.25 5.13 -3.00
C GLN A 85 14.17 4.52 -4.41
N LEU A 86 15.32 4.37 -5.05
CA LEU A 86 15.45 3.71 -6.35
C LEU A 86 15.24 2.19 -6.21
N CYS A 87 14.56 1.61 -7.19
CA CYS A 87 14.41 0.17 -7.32
C CYS A 87 15.74 -0.42 -7.80
N LYS A 88 16.19 -1.51 -7.15
CA LYS A 88 17.41 -2.22 -7.54
C LYS A 88 17.41 -2.69 -8.99
N GLU A 89 16.24 -3.10 -9.48
CA GLU A 89 16.06 -3.58 -10.85
C GLU A 89 15.77 -2.45 -11.85
N GLY A 90 15.60 -1.20 -11.38
CA GLY A 90 15.31 -0.04 -12.21
C GLY A 90 14.21 -0.30 -13.26
N ALA A 91 14.49 0.06 -14.50
CA ALA A 91 13.61 -0.14 -15.65
C ALA A 91 13.32 -1.63 -15.98
N ALA A 92 14.16 -2.57 -15.53
CA ALA A 92 13.96 -4.00 -15.74
C ALA A 92 12.99 -4.64 -14.72
N CYS A 93 12.54 -3.90 -13.70
CA CYS A 93 11.65 -4.41 -12.66
C CYS A 93 10.30 -4.89 -13.24
N ARG A 94 9.98 -6.17 -13.01
CA ARG A 94 8.73 -6.80 -13.49
C ARG A 94 7.64 -6.94 -12.41
N ARG A 95 7.83 -6.34 -11.23
CA ARG A 95 6.83 -6.41 -10.15
C ARG A 95 5.57 -5.64 -10.57
N SER A 96 4.40 -6.29 -10.48
CA SER A 96 3.09 -5.67 -10.76
C SER A 96 2.81 -4.46 -9.86
N VAL A 97 3.34 -4.51 -8.64
CA VAL A 97 3.34 -3.40 -7.68
C VAL A 97 4.76 -3.24 -7.16
N CYS A 98 5.47 -2.24 -7.68
CA CYS A 98 6.76 -1.82 -7.14
C CYS A 98 6.57 -0.57 -6.28
N PHE A 99 7.24 -0.53 -5.13
CA PHE A 99 7.15 0.60 -4.20
C PHE A 99 8.24 1.66 -4.42
N PHE A 100 9.22 1.34 -5.26
CA PHE A 100 10.43 2.10 -5.46
C PHE A 100 10.42 2.77 -6.84
N ALA A 101 11.17 3.85 -6.99
CA ALA A 101 11.30 4.57 -8.26
C ALA A 101 12.13 3.75 -9.26
N HIS A 102 11.66 3.59 -10.51
CA HIS A 102 12.42 2.87 -11.55
C HIS A 102 13.41 3.75 -12.31
N SER A 103 13.38 5.06 -12.05
CA SER A 103 14.31 6.06 -12.58
C SER A 103 14.38 7.26 -11.63
N VAL A 104 15.32 8.18 -11.86
CA VAL A 104 15.49 9.39 -11.02
C VAL A 104 14.29 10.32 -11.15
N GLU A 105 13.66 10.38 -12.32
CA GLU A 105 12.47 11.21 -12.58
C GLU A 105 11.23 10.70 -11.83
N GLN A 106 11.22 9.43 -11.42
CA GLN A 106 10.17 8.86 -10.59
C GLN A 106 10.46 9.01 -9.09
N LEU A 107 11.68 9.44 -8.71
CA LEU A 107 12.06 9.57 -7.31
C LEU A 107 11.30 10.74 -6.67
N ARG A 108 10.76 10.50 -5.48
CA ARG A 108 10.01 11.47 -4.69
C ARG A 108 10.84 11.84 -3.46
N GLU A 109 10.80 13.11 -3.08
CA GLU A 109 11.40 13.64 -1.85
C GLU A 109 10.42 13.58 -0.67
#